data_AF-A0A1V6EUQ9-F1
#
_entry.id   AF-A0A1V6EUQ9-F1
#
_cell.length_a   1.000
_cell.length_b   1.000
_cell.length_c   1.000
_cell.angle_alpha   90.00
_cell.angle_beta   90.00
_cell.angle_gamma   90.00
#
_symmetry.space_group_name_H-M   'P 1'
#
loop_
_entity.id
_entity.type
_entity.pdbx_description
1 polymer ?
#
loop_
_entity_poly.entity_id
_entity_poly.type
_entity_poly.pdbx_seq_one_letter_code
_entity_poly.pdbx_strand_id
1 'polypeptide(L)'
;MDNTFRAGDVEALLALDRLHRHQRLYMWFTSQSDLAPARSLLERAAEELQRDAWYTVVDFINHARAFSSDSDAPQLQQRGSGFEYLTPGSGSLLETRLARLLEESFFWLGVIARGFSGGEPCFRITPLGRALLSGTLPADLRERYPARTGGVVVQPNYEVAADLKDMDPLLTMPLDTFALRVSESPVTVFKLTRESFVRAMQQGHSPEVFITFLLNNNRGPLPENVLKTLGDWCGTAKQVRLRTCHVVESDDPLVIAELEHQRQWSGYLTAIDPQKTLRFRGISKAELQSALEKEGYIVNP
;
A
#
# COMPACT_ATOMS: atom_id res chain seq x y z
N MET A 1 -6.90 17.94 -3.17
CA MET A 1 -6.17 17.25 -2.09
C MET A 1 -5.96 15.83 -2.54
N ASP A 2 -4.71 15.36 -2.61
CA ASP A 2 -4.42 13.95 -2.87
C ASP A 2 -4.97 13.12 -1.70
N ASN A 3 -6.10 12.46 -1.90
CA ASN A 3 -6.72 11.60 -0.89
C ASN A 3 -6.04 10.21 -0.82
N THR A 4 -4.74 10.15 -1.13
CA THR A 4 -3.98 8.91 -1.27
C THR A 4 -2.97 8.78 -0.14
N PHE A 5 -3.17 7.81 0.76
CA PHE A 5 -2.13 7.39 1.69
C PHE A 5 -1.15 6.49 0.95
N ARG A 6 0.01 7.03 0.59
CA ARG A 6 1.12 6.20 0.10
C ARG A 6 1.82 5.58 1.30
N ALA A 7 1.54 4.30 1.53
CA ALA A 7 2.34 3.52 2.45
C ALA A 7 3.79 3.48 1.92
N GLY A 8 4.71 4.17 2.60
CA GLY A 8 6.12 4.18 2.20
C GLY A 8 6.79 2.80 2.33
N ASP A 9 6.28 1.96 3.23
CA ASP A 9 6.74 0.61 3.47
C ASP A 9 5.52 -0.30 3.77
N VAL A 10 5.18 -1.16 2.81
CA VAL A 10 4.07 -2.11 2.92
C VAL A 10 4.38 -3.22 3.91
N GLU A 11 5.64 -3.65 4.01
CA GLU A 11 6.06 -4.71 4.94
C GLU A 11 5.89 -4.23 6.39
N ALA A 12 6.26 -2.99 6.68
CA ALA A 12 6.05 -2.39 7.98
C ALA A 12 4.55 -2.29 8.35
N LEU A 13 3.65 -2.17 7.38
CA LEU A 13 2.20 -2.21 7.65
C LEU A 13 1.70 -3.64 7.88
N LEU A 14 2.20 -4.61 7.13
CA LEU A 14 1.84 -6.03 7.30
C LEU A 14 2.25 -6.59 8.67
N ALA A 15 3.34 -6.08 9.25
CA ALA A 15 3.78 -6.47 10.60
C ALA A 15 2.89 -5.94 11.73
N LEU A 16 2.03 -4.95 11.46
CA LEU A 16 1.17 -4.34 12.46
C LEU A 16 -0.19 -5.04 12.53
N ASP A 17 -0.69 -5.21 13.76
CA ASP A 17 -2.08 -5.66 13.93
C ASP A 17 -3.08 -4.63 13.37
N ARG A 18 -4.34 -5.06 13.26
CA ARG A 18 -5.41 -4.24 12.70
C ARG A 18 -5.58 -2.90 13.44
N LEU A 19 -5.43 -2.89 14.76
CA LEU A 19 -5.67 -1.71 15.59
C LEU A 19 -4.54 -0.69 15.44
N HIS A 20 -3.29 -1.14 15.42
CA HIS A 20 -2.14 -0.25 15.20
C HIS A 20 -2.13 0.31 13.78
N ARG A 21 -2.54 -0.46 12.76
CA ARG A 21 -2.75 0.07 11.41
C ARG A 21 -3.83 1.15 11.39
N HIS A 22 -4.96 0.90 12.05
CA HIS A 22 -6.05 1.87 12.14
C HIS A 22 -5.62 3.14 12.88
N GLN A 23 -4.82 3.01 13.93
CA GLN A 23 -4.23 4.15 14.64
C GLN A 23 -3.29 4.97 13.75
N ARG A 24 -2.42 4.32 12.96
CA ARG A 24 -1.57 5.03 12.00
C ARG A 24 -2.38 5.76 10.94
N LEU A 25 -3.42 5.12 10.39
CA LEU A 25 -4.33 5.74 9.42
C LEU A 25 -5.03 6.95 10.02
N TYR A 26 -5.56 6.81 11.24
CA TYR A 26 -6.18 7.90 11.99
C TYR A 26 -5.22 9.08 12.20
N MET A 27 -4.01 8.81 12.68
CA MET A 27 -2.98 9.84 12.90
C MET A 27 -2.62 10.55 11.60
N TRP A 28 -2.39 9.80 10.52
CA TRP A 28 -2.08 10.36 9.22
C TRP A 28 -3.24 11.25 8.72
N PHE A 29 -4.46 10.71 8.66
CA PHE A 29 -5.62 11.41 8.11
C PHE A 29 -5.96 12.69 8.88
N THR A 30 -5.82 12.66 10.21
CA THR A 30 -6.06 13.84 11.07
C THR A 30 -4.90 14.83 11.09
N SER A 31 -3.69 14.43 10.70
CA SER A 31 -2.52 15.33 10.60
C SER A 31 -2.45 16.14 9.30
N GLN A 32 -3.05 15.65 8.21
CA GLN A 32 -2.93 16.25 6.88
C GLN A 32 -4.03 17.27 6.54
N SER A 33 -5.00 17.50 7.42
CA SER A 33 -6.27 18.14 7.05
C SER A 33 -6.76 19.18 8.07
N ASP A 34 -7.80 19.91 7.68
CA ASP A 34 -8.65 20.74 8.55
C ASP A 34 -9.26 19.97 9.76
N LEU A 35 -8.98 18.67 9.90
CA LEU A 35 -9.41 17.84 11.03
C LEU A 35 -8.59 18.07 12.30
N ALA A 36 -7.37 18.61 12.22
CA ALA A 36 -6.51 18.76 13.40
C ALA A 36 -7.18 19.56 14.54
N PRO A 37 -7.82 20.73 14.29
CA PRO A 37 -8.53 21.45 15.34
C PRO A 37 -9.73 20.66 15.92
N ALA A 38 -10.49 20.00 15.05
CA ALA A 38 -11.64 19.19 15.46
C ALA A 38 -11.21 17.97 16.29
N ARG A 39 -10.07 17.37 15.94
CA ARG A 39 -9.44 16.31 16.72
C ARG A 39 -9.04 16.81 18.11
N SER A 40 -8.33 17.93 18.22
CA SER A 40 -7.92 18.47 19.52
C SER A 40 -9.13 18.79 20.42
N LEU A 41 -10.23 19.27 19.85
CA LEU A 41 -11.49 19.47 20.58
C LEU A 41 -12.08 18.15 21.08
N LEU A 42 -12.09 17.10 20.24
CA LEU A 42 -12.55 15.77 20.65
C LEU A 42 -11.64 15.12 21.68
N GLU A 43 -10.33 15.33 21.61
CA GLU A 43 -9.37 14.80 22.59
C GLU A 43 -9.66 15.37 23.98
N ARG A 44 -9.79 16.70 24.07
CA ARG A 44 -10.18 17.39 25.32
C ARG A 44 -11.55 16.94 25.82
N ALA A 45 -12.55 16.93 24.94
CA ALA A 45 -13.89 16.52 25.33
C ALA A 45 -13.96 15.05 25.75
N ALA A 46 -13.12 14.17 25.19
CA ALA A 46 -13.09 12.76 25.58
C ALA A 46 -12.71 12.56 27.06
N GLU A 47 -11.96 13.49 27.67
CA GLU A 47 -11.62 13.46 29.09
C GLU A 47 -12.83 13.76 29.98
N GLU A 48 -13.74 14.62 29.53
CA GLU A 48 -14.90 15.08 30.29
C GLU A 48 -16.18 14.27 30.03
N LEU A 49 -16.37 13.85 28.77
CA LEU A 49 -17.59 13.15 28.36
C LEU A 49 -17.66 11.77 29.00
N GLN A 50 -18.84 11.42 29.51
CA GLN A 50 -19.11 10.11 30.10
C GLN A 50 -18.93 9.00 29.07
N ARG A 51 -18.43 7.85 29.54
CA ARG A 51 -18.28 6.66 28.70
C ARG A 51 -19.66 6.17 28.24
N ASP A 52 -19.73 5.79 26.98
CA ASP A 52 -20.92 5.25 26.33
C ASP A 52 -22.19 6.15 26.33
N ALA A 53 -22.09 7.43 26.70
CA ALA A 53 -23.19 8.38 26.67
C ALA A 53 -23.39 9.01 25.26
N TRP A 54 -24.65 9.27 24.91
CA TRP A 54 -25.03 9.96 23.68
C TRP A 54 -25.19 11.46 23.95
N TYR A 55 -24.65 12.26 23.04
CA TYR A 55 -24.71 13.72 23.08
C TYR A 55 -25.29 14.23 21.77
N THR A 56 -26.12 15.27 21.83
CA THR A 56 -26.55 15.94 20.60
C THR A 56 -25.35 16.65 19.97
N VAL A 57 -25.30 16.70 18.64
CA VAL A 57 -24.24 17.43 17.94
C VAL A 57 -24.28 18.92 18.31
N VAL A 58 -25.46 19.47 18.51
CA VAL A 58 -25.67 20.87 18.90
C VAL A 58 -25.11 21.17 20.29
N ASP A 59 -25.40 20.33 21.29
CA ASP A 59 -24.89 20.52 22.65
C ASP A 59 -23.37 20.41 22.69
N PHE A 60 -22.81 19.46 21.93
CA PHE A 60 -21.36 19.33 21.83
C PHE A 60 -20.71 20.53 21.15
N ILE A 61 -21.32 21.09 20.11
CA ILE A 61 -20.84 22.30 19.47
C ILE A 61 -20.86 23.49 20.44
N ASN A 62 -21.94 23.63 21.21
CA ASN A 62 -22.05 24.66 22.24
C ASN A 62 -21.00 24.48 23.34
N HIS A 63 -20.73 23.23 23.75
CA HIS A 63 -19.64 22.88 24.67
C HIS A 63 -18.28 23.23 24.09
N ALA A 64 -18.01 22.88 22.82
CA ALA A 64 -16.78 23.16 22.11
C ALA A 64 -16.47 24.66 21.97
N ARG A 65 -17.52 25.50 21.83
CA ARG A 65 -17.39 26.97 21.83
C ARG A 65 -16.77 27.50 23.12
N ALA A 66 -17.16 26.95 24.28
CA ALA A 66 -16.65 27.38 25.57
C ALA A 66 -15.12 27.19 25.71
N PHE A 67 -14.53 26.24 24.98
CA PHE A 67 -13.07 26.03 24.94
C PHE A 67 -12.36 26.91 23.91
N SER A 68 -13.09 27.43 22.93
CA SER A 68 -12.55 28.22 21.82
C SER A 68 -12.60 29.72 22.11
N SER A 69 -13.48 30.16 23.01
CA SER A 69 -13.63 31.56 23.42
C SER A 69 -12.40 32.16 24.12
N ASP A 70 -11.46 31.34 24.60
CA ASP A 70 -10.16 31.83 25.11
C ASP A 70 -9.22 32.32 23.98
N SER A 71 -9.54 32.08 22.70
CA SER A 71 -8.75 32.50 21.54
C SER A 71 -9.40 33.63 20.72
N ASP A 72 -10.52 34.20 21.18
CA ASP A 72 -11.33 35.20 20.46
C ASP A 72 -10.82 36.66 20.60
N ALA A 73 -9.51 36.85 20.80
CA ALA A 73 -8.93 38.18 20.71
C ALA A 73 -8.94 38.64 19.23
N PRO A 74 -9.52 39.81 18.89
CA PRO A 74 -9.53 40.30 17.51
C PRO A 74 -8.09 40.45 17.01
N GLN A 75 -7.75 39.74 15.94
CA GLN A 75 -6.41 39.78 15.36
C GLN A 75 -6.33 40.84 14.26
N LEU A 76 -5.31 41.70 14.36
CA LEU A 76 -4.98 42.68 13.34
C LEU A 76 -4.20 41.98 12.23
N GLN A 77 -4.76 41.91 11.02
CA GLN A 77 -4.09 41.30 9.87
C GLN A 77 -3.87 42.32 8.75
N GLN A 78 -2.71 42.27 8.10
CA GLN A 78 -2.41 43.14 6.97
C GLN A 78 -3.09 42.61 5.70
N ARG A 79 -3.94 43.42 5.07
CA ARG A 79 -4.54 43.13 3.77
C ARG A 79 -4.30 44.29 2.81
N GLY A 80 -3.59 44.03 1.72
CA GLY A 80 -3.21 45.06 0.75
C GLY A 80 -2.37 46.15 1.40
N SER A 81 -2.81 47.41 1.26
CA SER A 81 -2.13 48.60 1.81
C SER A 81 -2.58 48.98 3.23
N GLY A 82 -3.47 48.21 3.87
CA GLY A 82 -4.03 48.53 5.20
C GLY A 82 -3.98 47.38 6.20
N PHE A 83 -4.34 47.70 7.45
CA PHE A 83 -4.54 46.72 8.51
C PHE A 83 -6.02 46.69 8.89
N GLU A 84 -6.59 45.50 8.95
CA GLU A 84 -8.00 45.29 9.32
C GLU A 84 -8.06 44.39 10.55
N TYR A 85 -8.90 44.76 11.52
CA TYR A 85 -9.25 43.89 12.63
C TYR A 85 -10.29 42.88 12.15
N LEU A 86 -9.97 41.60 12.24
CA LEU A 86 -10.93 40.53 11.96
C LEU A 86 -11.73 40.25 13.23
N THR A 87 -13.02 40.61 13.22
CA THR A 87 -13.99 40.12 14.21
C THR A 87 -14.10 38.60 14.05
N PRO A 88 -14.23 37.80 15.14
CA PRO A 88 -14.37 36.35 15.04
C PRO A 88 -15.75 35.96 14.46
N GLY A 89 -15.91 36.15 13.15
CA GLY A 89 -16.99 35.58 12.34
C GLY A 89 -16.72 34.14 11.92
N SER A 90 -15.62 33.55 12.41
CA SER A 90 -15.16 32.19 12.06
C SER A 90 -15.87 31.09 12.85
N GLY A 91 -16.60 31.43 13.92
CA GLY A 91 -17.29 30.47 14.80
C GLY A 91 -18.32 29.63 14.06
N SER A 92 -19.28 30.24 13.35
CA SER A 92 -20.36 29.49 12.68
C SER A 92 -19.86 28.56 11.55
N LEU A 93 -18.76 28.94 10.89
CA LEU A 93 -18.11 28.10 9.88
C LEU A 93 -17.37 26.92 10.51
N LEU A 94 -16.74 27.13 11.67
CA LEU A 94 -16.10 26.05 12.43
C LEU A 94 -17.12 25.06 12.98
N GLU A 95 -18.29 25.53 13.42
CA GLU A 95 -19.38 24.70 13.94
C GLU A 95 -20.02 23.83 12.86
N THR A 96 -20.42 24.45 11.75
CA THR A 96 -20.98 23.73 10.59
C THR A 96 -19.97 22.71 10.07
N ARG A 97 -18.68 23.06 10.10
CA ARG A 97 -17.59 22.16 9.74
C ARG A 97 -17.44 21.03 10.77
N LEU A 98 -17.43 21.32 12.06
CA LEU A 98 -17.30 20.32 13.13
C LEU A 98 -18.45 19.30 13.08
N ALA A 99 -19.69 19.75 12.88
CA ALA A 99 -20.85 18.89 12.66
C ALA A 99 -20.60 17.93 11.50
N ARG A 100 -20.20 18.45 10.34
CA ARG A 100 -19.91 17.65 9.15
C ARG A 100 -18.75 16.68 9.38
N LEU A 101 -17.67 17.12 10.03
CA LEU A 101 -16.50 16.28 10.30
C LEU A 101 -16.84 15.13 11.25
N LEU A 102 -17.70 15.36 12.23
CA LEU A 102 -18.24 14.33 13.11
C LEU A 102 -19.03 13.30 12.28
N GLU A 103 -20.02 13.76 11.53
CA GLU A 103 -20.95 12.88 10.78
C GLU A 103 -20.29 12.14 9.60
N GLU A 104 -19.23 12.70 9.03
CA GLU A 104 -18.49 12.10 7.92
C GLU A 104 -17.19 11.45 8.44
N SER A 105 -16.15 12.25 8.66
CA SER A 105 -14.77 11.77 8.83
C SER A 105 -14.59 10.94 10.10
N PHE A 106 -15.02 11.45 11.25
CA PHE A 106 -14.87 10.76 12.53
C PHE A 106 -15.79 9.54 12.64
N PHE A 107 -16.94 9.56 11.96
CA PHE A 107 -17.79 8.38 11.82
C PHE A 107 -17.13 7.29 10.96
N TRP A 108 -16.59 7.61 9.78
CA TRP A 108 -15.89 6.65 8.91
C TRP A 108 -14.65 6.04 9.57
N LEU A 109 -13.93 6.85 10.37
CA LEU A 109 -12.79 6.37 11.17
C LEU A 109 -13.21 5.56 12.40
N GLY A 110 -14.51 5.45 12.68
CA GLY A 110 -15.04 4.75 13.85
C GLY A 110 -14.74 5.45 15.18
N VAL A 111 -14.30 6.71 15.15
CA VAL A 111 -14.06 7.52 16.36
C VAL A 111 -15.38 7.79 17.08
N ILE A 112 -16.45 8.05 16.31
CA ILE A 112 -17.79 8.23 16.85
C ILE A 112 -18.78 7.23 16.23
N ALA A 113 -19.83 6.92 16.97
CA ALA A 113 -21.06 6.34 16.45
C ALA A 113 -22.09 7.45 16.25
N ARG A 114 -22.95 7.31 15.22
CA ARG A 114 -24.02 8.25 14.90
C ARG A 114 -25.39 7.70 15.31
N GLY A 115 -26.30 8.59 15.66
CA GLY A 115 -27.67 8.28 16.05
C GLY A 115 -28.57 9.49 15.91
N PHE A 116 -29.85 9.32 16.21
CA PHE A 116 -30.84 10.40 16.21
C PHE A 116 -31.70 10.32 17.47
N SER A 117 -32.02 11.46 18.05
CA SER A 117 -32.96 11.58 19.16
C SER A 117 -33.91 12.74 18.88
N GLY A 118 -35.22 12.49 18.83
CA GLY A 118 -36.21 13.56 18.57
C GLY A 118 -36.04 14.25 17.20
N GLY A 119 -35.38 13.62 16.23
CA GLY A 119 -35.05 14.24 14.93
C GLY A 119 -33.72 14.99 14.90
N GLU A 120 -33.01 15.09 16.03
CA GLU A 120 -31.71 15.75 16.12
C GLU A 120 -30.56 14.75 15.99
N PRO A 121 -29.50 15.08 15.23
CA PRO A 121 -28.32 14.22 15.13
C PRO A 121 -27.61 14.15 16.48
N CYS A 122 -27.30 12.92 16.88
CA CYS A 122 -26.58 12.61 18.10
C CYS A 122 -25.37 11.76 17.79
N PHE A 123 -24.37 11.82 18.65
CA PHE A 123 -23.20 10.97 18.55
C PHE A 123 -22.75 10.47 19.91
N ARG A 124 -21.86 9.47 19.85
CA ARG A 124 -21.17 8.92 21.01
C ARG A 124 -19.75 8.60 20.60
N ILE A 125 -18.78 8.93 21.44
CA ILE A 125 -17.39 8.47 21.23
C ILE A 125 -17.36 6.96 21.47
N THR A 126 -16.91 6.19 20.48
CA THR A 126 -16.82 4.73 20.58
C THR A 126 -15.64 4.31 21.48
N PRO A 127 -15.59 3.06 21.97
CA PRO A 127 -14.40 2.56 22.65
C PRO A 127 -13.12 2.69 21.80
N LEU A 128 -13.23 2.45 20.48
CA LEU A 128 -12.13 2.65 19.54
C LEU A 128 -11.74 4.13 19.45
N GLY A 129 -12.73 5.04 19.36
CA GLY A 129 -12.48 6.47 19.32
C GLY A 129 -11.76 7.00 20.54
N ARG A 130 -12.15 6.55 21.74
CA ARG A 130 -11.45 6.92 22.98
C ARG A 130 -10.00 6.43 23.00
N ALA A 131 -9.76 5.21 22.51
CA ALA A 131 -8.41 4.69 22.36
C ALA A 131 -7.57 5.52 21.36
N LEU A 132 -8.15 5.87 20.20
CA LEU A 132 -7.50 6.69 19.19
C LEU A 132 -7.19 8.12 19.69
N LEU A 133 -8.15 8.77 20.33
CA LEU A 133 -8.03 10.13 20.88
C LEU A 133 -7.01 10.19 22.03
N SER A 134 -6.98 9.19 22.90
CA SER A 134 -5.98 9.11 23.98
C SER A 134 -4.58 8.68 23.51
N GLY A 135 -4.46 8.18 22.26
CA GLY A 135 -3.22 7.60 21.75
C GLY A 135 -2.85 6.24 22.36
N THR A 136 -3.69 5.67 23.22
CA THR A 136 -3.44 4.39 23.89
C THR A 136 -4.39 3.31 23.36
N LEU A 137 -3.91 2.08 23.15
CA LEU A 137 -4.71 0.94 22.69
C LEU A 137 -4.91 -0.10 23.82
N PRO A 138 -6.02 0.00 24.58
CA PRO A 138 -6.34 -0.92 25.67
C PRO A 138 -6.40 -2.39 25.23
N ALA A 139 -6.21 -3.31 26.19
CA ALA A 139 -6.24 -4.75 25.94
C ALA A 139 -7.64 -5.25 25.54
N ASP A 140 -8.70 -4.76 26.19
CA ASP A 140 -10.10 -5.11 25.93
C ASP A 140 -10.56 -4.72 24.51
N LEU A 141 -9.88 -3.74 23.89
CA LEU A 141 -10.13 -3.39 22.50
C LEU A 141 -9.74 -4.53 21.54
N ARG A 142 -8.74 -5.33 21.89
CA ARG A 142 -8.32 -6.50 21.08
C ARG A 142 -9.35 -7.62 21.13
N GLU A 143 -10.11 -7.74 22.21
CA GLU A 143 -11.23 -8.69 22.31
C GLU A 143 -12.39 -8.27 21.37
N ARG A 144 -12.64 -6.96 21.27
CA ARG A 144 -13.67 -6.40 20.37
C ARG A 144 -13.26 -6.46 18.89
N TYR A 145 -11.97 -6.35 18.61
CA TYR A 145 -11.40 -6.39 17.27
C TYR A 145 -10.30 -7.46 17.19
N PRO A 146 -10.67 -8.75 17.22
CA PRO A 146 -9.70 -9.83 17.23
C PRO A 146 -8.86 -9.84 15.97
N ALA A 147 -7.62 -10.33 16.10
CA ALA A 147 -6.75 -10.58 14.98
C ALA A 147 -7.40 -11.60 14.04
N ARG A 148 -7.29 -11.32 12.74
CA ARG A 148 -7.74 -12.22 11.69
C ARG A 148 -6.62 -13.22 11.39
N THR A 149 -6.75 -14.43 11.92
CA THR A 149 -5.76 -15.51 11.78
C THR A 149 -6.07 -16.46 10.65
N GLY A 150 -7.08 -16.16 9.83
CA GLY A 150 -7.33 -16.88 8.58
C GLY A 150 -6.15 -16.74 7.62
N GLY A 151 -6.14 -17.63 6.64
CA GLY A 151 -5.13 -17.66 5.59
C GLY A 151 -5.79 -17.91 4.24
N VAL A 152 -4.96 -18.01 3.21
CA VAL A 152 -5.40 -18.35 1.86
C VAL A 152 -5.61 -19.85 1.72
N VAL A 153 -6.38 -20.28 0.73
CA VAL A 153 -6.49 -21.69 0.33
C VAL A 153 -5.96 -21.80 -1.09
N VAL A 154 -4.80 -22.44 -1.23
CA VAL A 154 -4.23 -22.76 -2.54
C VAL A 154 -4.75 -24.11 -2.99
N GLN A 155 -5.40 -24.12 -4.15
CA GLN A 155 -6.00 -25.30 -4.75
C GLN A 155 -5.05 -25.93 -5.79
N PRO A 156 -5.17 -27.26 -6.04
CA PRO A 156 -4.36 -27.95 -7.04
C PRO A 156 -4.54 -27.42 -8.48
N ASN A 157 -5.59 -26.63 -8.75
CA ASN A 157 -5.85 -25.99 -10.04
C ASN A 157 -5.17 -24.60 -10.19
N TYR A 158 -4.21 -24.28 -9.31
CA TYR A 158 -3.47 -23.00 -9.27
C TYR A 158 -4.31 -21.78 -8.88
N GLU A 159 -5.50 -21.99 -8.31
CA GLU A 159 -6.30 -20.92 -7.73
C GLU A 159 -5.97 -20.73 -6.26
N VAL A 160 -5.91 -19.47 -5.84
CA VAL A 160 -5.72 -19.06 -4.45
C VAL A 160 -6.97 -18.33 -4.01
N ALA A 161 -7.74 -18.96 -3.13
CA ALA A 161 -8.94 -18.39 -2.54
C ALA A 161 -8.58 -17.64 -1.25
N ALA A 162 -8.94 -16.36 -1.18
CA ALA A 162 -8.74 -15.50 -0.01
C ALA A 162 -10.11 -15.09 0.56
N ASP A 163 -10.46 -15.63 1.73
CA ASP A 163 -11.67 -15.23 2.46
C ASP A 163 -11.38 -14.01 3.35
N LEU A 164 -11.79 -12.84 2.86
CA LEU A 164 -11.57 -11.55 3.53
C LEU A 164 -12.36 -11.38 4.84
N LYS A 165 -13.27 -12.31 5.19
CA LYS A 165 -13.97 -12.28 6.48
C LYS A 165 -13.05 -12.72 7.62
N ASP A 166 -12.29 -13.78 7.37
CA ASP A 166 -11.46 -14.44 8.39
C ASP A 166 -9.97 -14.08 8.27
N MET A 167 -9.54 -13.64 7.10
CA MET A 167 -8.15 -13.30 6.79
C MET A 167 -7.92 -11.79 6.86
N ASP A 168 -6.70 -11.40 7.19
CA ASP A 168 -6.23 -10.03 7.01
C ASP A 168 -6.25 -9.63 5.53
N PRO A 169 -7.02 -8.59 5.13
CA PRO A 169 -7.10 -8.18 3.74
C PRO A 169 -5.76 -7.76 3.12
N LEU A 170 -4.79 -7.29 3.93
CA LEU A 170 -3.49 -6.90 3.39
C LEU A 170 -2.67 -8.09 2.87
N LEU A 171 -3.01 -9.34 3.26
CA LEU A 171 -2.39 -10.53 2.69
C LEU A 171 -2.71 -10.70 1.20
N THR A 172 -3.66 -9.94 0.63
CA THR A 172 -3.84 -9.92 -0.82
C THR A 172 -2.77 -9.11 -1.55
N MET A 173 -2.09 -8.17 -0.89
CA MET A 173 -1.10 -7.31 -1.55
C MET A 173 0.11 -8.09 -2.09
N PRO A 174 0.71 -9.03 -1.32
CA PRO A 174 1.74 -9.90 -1.88
C PRO A 174 1.23 -10.73 -3.07
N LEU A 175 -0.01 -11.24 -3.00
CA LEU A 175 -0.60 -12.01 -4.10
C LEU A 175 -0.75 -11.19 -5.38
N ASP A 176 -1.14 -9.90 -5.29
CA ASP A 176 -1.21 -9.00 -6.45
C ASP A 176 0.14 -8.82 -7.16
N THR A 177 1.26 -9.13 -6.48
CA THR A 177 2.60 -9.01 -7.07
C THR A 177 2.92 -10.16 -8.02
N PHE A 178 2.49 -11.39 -7.71
CA PHE A 178 2.91 -12.60 -8.43
C PHE A 178 1.76 -13.51 -8.91
N ALA A 179 0.51 -13.10 -8.71
CA ALA A 179 -0.69 -13.83 -9.14
C ALA A 179 -1.69 -12.88 -9.82
N LEU A 180 -2.54 -13.45 -10.67
CA LEU A 180 -3.60 -12.71 -11.36
C LEU A 180 -4.87 -12.70 -10.51
N ARG A 181 -5.42 -11.53 -10.17
CA ARG A 181 -6.74 -11.42 -9.52
C ARG A 181 -7.86 -11.70 -10.54
N VAL A 182 -8.71 -12.68 -10.26
CA VAL A 182 -9.75 -13.19 -11.18
C VAL A 182 -11.17 -12.82 -10.72
N SER A 183 -11.39 -12.71 -9.40
CA SER A 183 -12.69 -12.30 -8.84
C SER A 183 -12.52 -11.52 -7.54
N GLU A 184 -13.51 -10.67 -7.24
CA GLU A 184 -13.49 -9.80 -6.05
C GLU A 184 -14.58 -10.12 -5.02
N SER A 185 -15.62 -10.90 -5.35
CA SER A 185 -16.72 -11.17 -4.41
C SER A 185 -17.50 -12.46 -4.74
N PRO A 186 -17.93 -13.26 -3.74
CA PRO A 186 -17.80 -13.06 -2.29
C PRO A 186 -16.47 -13.55 -1.68
N VAL A 187 -15.66 -14.28 -2.45
CA VAL A 187 -14.30 -14.70 -2.12
C VAL A 187 -13.39 -14.14 -3.19
N THR A 188 -12.30 -13.51 -2.76
CA THR A 188 -11.30 -13.03 -3.72
C THR A 188 -10.50 -14.23 -4.23
N VAL A 189 -10.51 -14.45 -5.54
CA VAL A 189 -9.75 -15.55 -6.17
C VAL A 189 -8.61 -14.98 -6.99
N PHE A 190 -7.42 -15.53 -6.76
CA PHE A 190 -6.25 -15.30 -7.59
C PHE A 190 -5.91 -16.57 -8.37
N LYS A 191 -5.22 -16.40 -9.49
CA LYS A 191 -4.70 -17.49 -10.31
C LYS A 191 -3.20 -17.34 -10.45
N LEU A 192 -2.47 -18.36 -10.04
CA LEU A 192 -1.04 -18.46 -10.27
C LEU A 192 -0.81 -18.84 -11.74
N THR A 193 -0.09 -18.00 -12.47
CA THR A 193 0.30 -18.27 -13.86
C THR A 193 1.79 -18.07 -14.03
N ARG A 194 2.37 -18.75 -15.03
CA ARG A 194 3.81 -18.61 -15.32
C ARG A 194 4.15 -17.16 -15.66
N GLU A 195 3.29 -16.49 -16.41
CA GLU A 195 3.50 -15.12 -16.88
C GLU A 195 3.52 -14.12 -15.72
N SER A 196 2.56 -14.22 -14.79
CA SER A 196 2.49 -13.35 -13.61
C SER A 196 3.67 -13.58 -12.67
N PHE A 197 4.05 -14.85 -12.46
CA PHE A 197 5.17 -15.21 -11.60
C PHE A 197 6.53 -14.75 -12.18
N VAL A 198 6.80 -15.03 -13.46
CA VAL A 198 8.05 -14.63 -14.12
C VAL A 198 8.15 -13.10 -14.24
N ARG A 199 7.04 -12.41 -14.50
CA ARG A 199 7.01 -10.94 -14.50
C ARG A 199 7.44 -10.37 -13.14
N ALA A 200 6.97 -10.94 -12.05
CA ALA A 200 7.37 -10.51 -10.71
C ALA A 200 8.89 -10.70 -10.48
N MET A 201 9.45 -11.80 -10.99
CA MET A 201 10.91 -12.04 -10.95
C MET A 201 11.69 -11.00 -11.79
N GLN A 202 11.18 -10.63 -12.97
CA GLN A 202 11.78 -9.58 -13.82
C GLN A 202 11.78 -8.21 -13.14
N GLN A 203 10.85 -7.95 -12.23
CA GLN A 203 10.78 -6.73 -11.41
C GLN A 203 11.75 -6.74 -10.23
N GLY A 204 12.54 -7.81 -10.07
CA GLY A 204 13.56 -7.94 -9.03
C GLY A 204 13.07 -8.60 -7.74
N HIS A 205 11.85 -9.14 -7.73
CA HIS A 205 11.36 -9.88 -6.57
C HIS A 205 11.96 -11.30 -6.52
N SER A 206 12.29 -11.76 -5.31
CA SER A 206 12.77 -13.13 -5.07
C SER A 206 11.59 -14.11 -5.13
N PRO A 207 11.65 -15.14 -5.99
CA PRO A 207 10.59 -16.14 -6.07
C PRO A 207 10.49 -17.01 -4.80
N GLU A 208 11.59 -17.17 -4.06
CA GLU A 208 11.62 -17.88 -2.78
C GLU A 208 10.73 -17.19 -1.74
N VAL A 209 10.64 -15.86 -1.77
CA VAL A 209 9.75 -15.08 -0.89
C VAL A 209 8.28 -15.40 -1.19
N PHE A 210 7.90 -15.55 -2.47
CA PHE A 210 6.53 -15.88 -2.85
C PHE A 210 6.14 -17.29 -2.42
N ILE A 211 7.02 -18.27 -2.62
CA ILE A 211 6.78 -19.66 -2.19
C ILE A 211 6.67 -19.71 -0.67
N THR A 212 7.58 -19.05 0.05
CA THR A 212 7.55 -18.96 1.52
C THR A 212 6.27 -18.28 2.00
N PHE A 213 5.82 -17.22 1.33
CA PHE A 213 4.57 -16.55 1.62
C PHE A 213 3.38 -17.51 1.50
N LEU A 214 3.28 -18.27 0.41
CA LEU A 214 2.21 -19.26 0.23
C LEU A 214 2.29 -20.37 1.29
N LEU A 215 3.48 -20.87 1.62
CA LEU A 215 3.66 -21.89 2.67
C LEU A 215 3.21 -21.40 4.05
N ASN A 216 3.52 -20.15 4.40
CA ASN A 216 3.22 -19.60 5.72
C ASN A 216 1.76 -19.17 5.88
N ASN A 217 1.10 -18.78 4.78
CA ASN A 217 -0.25 -18.23 4.81
C ASN A 217 -1.32 -19.17 4.26
N ASN A 218 -0.96 -20.34 3.74
CA ASN A 218 -1.93 -21.33 3.27
C ASN A 218 -2.58 -22.07 4.45
N ARG A 219 -3.90 -22.23 4.38
CA ARG A 219 -4.67 -23.08 5.29
C ARG A 219 -4.38 -24.55 4.96
N GLY A 220 -3.39 -25.10 5.64
CA GLY A 220 -2.94 -26.48 5.45
C GLY A 220 -1.70 -26.59 4.55
N PRO A 221 -1.31 -27.81 4.16
CA PRO A 221 -0.15 -28.01 3.29
C PRO A 221 -0.43 -27.47 1.89
N LEU A 222 0.57 -26.83 1.29
CA LEU A 222 0.52 -26.42 -0.11
C LEU A 222 0.44 -27.67 -1.01
N PRO A 223 -0.45 -27.73 -2.02
CA PRO A 223 -0.51 -28.87 -2.93
C PRO A 223 0.85 -29.13 -3.60
N GLU A 224 1.28 -30.39 -3.62
CA GLU A 224 2.62 -30.79 -4.11
C GLU A 224 2.82 -30.41 -5.59
N ASN A 225 1.78 -30.54 -6.41
CA ASN A 225 1.83 -30.16 -7.82
C ASN A 225 2.09 -28.66 -7.99
N VAL A 226 1.45 -27.81 -7.16
CA VAL A 226 1.67 -26.36 -7.17
C VAL A 226 3.10 -26.05 -6.75
N LEU A 227 3.57 -26.63 -5.64
CA LEU A 227 4.94 -26.41 -5.16
C LEU A 227 5.98 -26.78 -6.22
N LYS A 228 5.82 -27.95 -6.85
CA LYS A 228 6.71 -28.42 -7.92
C LYS A 228 6.69 -27.47 -9.11
N THR A 229 5.52 -27.07 -9.59
CA THR A 229 5.39 -26.16 -10.73
C THR A 229 5.97 -24.77 -10.45
N LEU A 230 5.78 -24.22 -9.25
CA LEU A 230 6.43 -22.97 -8.84
C LEU A 230 7.95 -23.12 -8.82
N GLY A 231 8.48 -24.23 -8.29
CA GLY A 231 9.90 -24.56 -8.34
C GLY A 231 10.44 -24.70 -9.76
N ASP A 232 9.68 -25.35 -10.64
CA ASP A 232 10.03 -25.47 -12.06
C ASP A 232 10.06 -24.11 -12.75
N TRP A 233 9.13 -23.19 -12.42
CA TRP A 233 9.17 -21.82 -12.94
C TRP A 233 10.40 -21.05 -12.46
N CYS A 234 10.83 -21.27 -11.21
CA CYS A 234 12.08 -20.71 -10.70
C CYS A 234 13.30 -21.24 -11.48
N GLY A 235 13.36 -22.56 -11.71
CA GLY A 235 14.47 -23.21 -12.38
C GLY A 235 14.51 -23.01 -13.90
N THR A 236 13.36 -22.80 -14.53
CA THR A 236 13.23 -22.64 -15.99
C THR A 236 13.43 -21.20 -16.44
N ALA A 237 13.40 -20.22 -15.54
CA ALA A 237 13.61 -18.82 -15.86
C ALA A 237 15.07 -18.57 -16.31
N LYS A 238 15.31 -18.68 -17.62
CA LYS A 238 16.61 -18.45 -18.22
C LYS A 238 16.93 -16.95 -18.21
N GLN A 239 18.04 -16.58 -17.61
CA GLN A 239 18.53 -15.20 -17.62
C GLN A 239 19.29 -14.92 -18.91
N VAL A 240 18.96 -13.82 -19.57
CA VAL A 240 19.65 -13.31 -20.76
C VAL A 240 19.95 -11.82 -20.59
N ARG A 241 21.02 -11.34 -21.22
CA ARG A 241 21.43 -9.93 -21.18
C ARG A 241 21.43 -9.36 -22.59
N LEU A 242 20.69 -8.27 -22.81
CA LEU A 242 20.69 -7.58 -24.11
C LEU A 242 21.63 -6.38 -24.08
N ARG A 243 22.77 -6.51 -24.78
CA ARG A 243 23.79 -5.46 -24.89
C ARG A 243 23.92 -4.94 -26.31
N THR A 244 24.19 -3.64 -26.44
CA THR A 244 24.60 -3.03 -27.71
C THR A 244 26.12 -3.13 -27.82
N CYS A 245 26.64 -3.69 -28.91
CA CYS A 245 28.08 -3.80 -29.17
C CYS A 245 28.42 -3.44 -30.62
N HIS A 246 29.64 -2.96 -30.83
CA HIS A 246 30.21 -2.77 -32.16
C HIS A 246 31.03 -4.01 -32.52
N VAL A 247 30.83 -4.56 -33.71
CA VAL A 247 31.50 -5.78 -34.19
C VAL A 247 32.31 -5.44 -35.42
N VAL A 248 33.55 -5.93 -35.46
CA VAL A 248 34.43 -5.88 -36.64
C VAL A 248 34.40 -7.26 -37.30
N GLU A 249 34.15 -7.30 -38.59
CA GLU A 249 34.01 -8.52 -39.40
C GLU A 249 34.98 -8.43 -40.60
N SER A 250 35.57 -9.56 -40.99
CA SER A 250 36.46 -9.68 -42.14
C SER A 250 36.20 -11.01 -42.85
N ASP A 251 36.29 -11.00 -44.18
CA ASP A 251 36.16 -12.21 -45.01
C ASP A 251 37.39 -13.12 -44.88
N ASP A 252 38.52 -12.60 -44.38
CA ASP A 252 39.75 -13.35 -44.15
C ASP A 252 39.97 -13.60 -42.63
N PRO A 253 39.93 -14.85 -42.16
CA PRO A 253 40.14 -15.18 -40.75
C PRO A 253 41.54 -14.80 -40.24
N LEU A 254 42.54 -14.71 -41.12
CA LEU A 254 43.90 -14.29 -40.73
C LEU A 254 43.93 -12.83 -40.30
N VAL A 255 43.13 -11.96 -40.92
CA VAL A 255 43.04 -10.53 -40.57
C VAL A 255 42.48 -10.35 -39.16
N ILE A 256 41.48 -11.15 -38.78
CA ILE A 256 40.93 -11.12 -37.41
C ILE A 256 41.98 -11.59 -36.40
N ALA A 257 42.67 -12.70 -36.68
CA ALA A 257 43.73 -13.21 -35.82
C ALA A 257 44.89 -12.21 -35.66
N GLU A 258 45.27 -11.50 -36.73
CA GLU A 258 46.27 -10.43 -36.66
C GLU A 258 45.81 -9.27 -35.78
N LEU A 259 44.56 -8.82 -35.90
CA LEU A 259 44.01 -7.75 -35.06
C LEU A 259 43.96 -8.13 -33.58
N GLU A 260 43.62 -9.38 -33.27
CA GLU A 260 43.61 -9.91 -31.89
C GLU A 260 45.02 -9.96 -31.27
N HIS A 261 46.04 -10.31 -32.06
CA HIS A 261 47.41 -10.46 -31.58
C HIS A 261 48.27 -9.19 -31.66
N GLN A 262 47.80 -8.14 -32.34
CA GLN A 262 48.49 -6.86 -32.39
C GLN A 262 48.46 -6.14 -31.03
N ARG A 263 49.65 -5.88 -30.46
CA ARG A 263 49.81 -5.23 -29.16
C ARG A 263 49.06 -3.89 -29.04
N GLN A 264 48.97 -3.12 -30.12
CA GLN A 264 48.29 -1.82 -30.11
C GLN A 264 46.76 -1.91 -29.90
N TRP A 265 46.15 -3.05 -30.25
CA TRP A 265 44.70 -3.27 -30.15
C TRP A 265 44.30 -4.21 -29.02
N SER A 266 45.25 -4.92 -28.42
CA SER A 266 45.04 -5.92 -27.36
C SER A 266 44.27 -5.42 -26.14
N GLY A 267 44.28 -4.11 -25.86
CA GLY A 267 43.49 -3.49 -24.78
C GLY A 267 42.08 -3.03 -25.18
N TYR A 268 41.76 -3.02 -26.48
CA TYR A 268 40.50 -2.49 -27.02
C TYR A 268 39.63 -3.57 -27.68
N LEU A 269 40.23 -4.67 -28.14
CA LEU A 269 39.52 -5.77 -28.79
C LEU A 269 39.34 -6.93 -27.80
N THR A 270 38.15 -7.53 -27.83
CA THR A 270 37.84 -8.73 -27.05
C THR A 270 37.11 -9.71 -27.96
N ALA A 271 37.61 -10.93 -28.02
CA ALA A 271 36.98 -12.00 -28.77
C ALA A 271 35.57 -12.29 -28.21
N ILE A 272 34.59 -12.44 -29.10
CA ILE A 272 33.23 -12.80 -28.71
C ILE A 272 33.15 -14.33 -28.60
N ASP A 273 32.78 -14.83 -27.41
CA ASP A 273 32.56 -16.26 -27.19
C ASP A 273 31.30 -16.73 -27.96
N PRO A 274 31.44 -17.57 -29.00
CA PRO A 274 30.33 -18.01 -29.84
C PRO A 274 29.36 -18.95 -29.12
N GLN A 275 29.74 -19.51 -27.97
CA GLN A 275 28.85 -20.36 -27.16
C GLN A 275 27.99 -19.55 -26.19
N LYS A 276 28.32 -18.27 -25.96
CA LYS A 276 27.65 -17.42 -24.96
C LYS A 276 26.96 -16.18 -25.53
N THR A 277 27.29 -15.79 -26.76
CA THR A 277 26.82 -14.53 -27.35
C THR A 277 26.20 -14.76 -28.71
N LEU A 278 25.05 -14.10 -28.95
CA LEU A 278 24.35 -14.13 -30.22
C LEU A 278 24.12 -12.68 -30.71
N ARG A 279 24.29 -12.47 -32.02
CA ARG A 279 23.93 -11.21 -32.69
C ARG A 279 22.53 -11.35 -33.28
N PHE A 280 21.67 -10.35 -33.05
CA PHE A 280 20.35 -10.27 -33.66
C PHE A 280 20.28 -9.12 -34.68
N ARG A 281 19.41 -9.23 -35.68
CA ARG A 281 19.22 -8.23 -36.75
C ARG A 281 17.75 -8.16 -37.14
N GLY A 282 17.31 -6.99 -37.60
CA GLY A 282 15.96 -6.81 -38.17
C GLY A 282 14.84 -6.67 -37.15
N ILE A 283 15.18 -6.51 -35.87
CA ILE A 283 14.26 -6.27 -34.76
C ILE A 283 14.92 -5.27 -33.80
N SER A 284 14.14 -4.37 -33.21
CA SER A 284 14.68 -3.44 -32.21
C SER A 284 15.01 -4.14 -30.90
N LYS A 285 15.90 -3.56 -30.09
CA LYS A 285 16.21 -4.08 -28.73
C LYS A 285 14.94 -4.24 -27.89
N ALA A 286 14.02 -3.28 -27.98
CA ALA A 286 12.77 -3.29 -27.21
C ALA A 286 11.80 -4.39 -27.66
N GLU A 287 11.66 -4.61 -28.97
CA GLU A 287 10.81 -5.68 -29.51
C GLU A 287 11.36 -7.07 -29.17
N LEU A 288 12.68 -7.27 -29.28
CA LEU A 288 13.31 -8.53 -28.90
C LEU A 288 13.20 -8.79 -27.40
N GLN A 289 13.42 -7.75 -26.58
CA GLN A 289 13.20 -7.83 -25.14
C GLN A 289 11.78 -8.29 -24.83
N SER A 290 10.77 -7.65 -25.42
CA SER A 290 9.36 -8.03 -25.20
C SER A 290 9.06 -9.46 -25.65
N ALA A 291 9.62 -9.90 -26.77
CA ALA A 291 9.45 -11.28 -27.25
C ALA A 291 10.10 -12.30 -26.30
N LEU A 292 11.32 -12.03 -25.82
CA LEU A 292 12.01 -12.89 -24.85
C LEU A 292 11.26 -12.94 -23.51
N GLU A 293 10.78 -11.81 -23.02
CA GLU A 293 9.98 -11.76 -21.79
C GLU A 293 8.68 -12.56 -21.93
N LYS A 294 8.01 -12.54 -23.09
CA LYS A 294 6.82 -13.37 -23.38
C LYS A 294 7.10 -14.87 -23.38
N GLU A 295 8.26 -15.27 -23.87
CA GLU A 295 8.72 -16.66 -23.80
C GLU A 295 9.17 -17.07 -22.37
N GLY A 296 9.24 -16.11 -21.45
CA GLY A 296 9.57 -16.32 -20.04
C GLY A 296 11.07 -16.27 -19.74
N TYR A 297 11.85 -15.59 -20.58
CA TYR A 297 13.23 -15.24 -20.26
C TYR A 297 13.27 -14.02 -19.34
N ILE A 298 14.22 -14.00 -18.41
CA ILE A 298 14.52 -12.82 -17.59
C ILE A 298 15.58 -12.00 -18.32
N VAL A 299 15.18 -10.83 -18.83
CA VAL A 299 16.06 -9.94 -19.59
C VAL A 299 16.61 -8.87 -18.64
N ASN A 300 17.88 -8.99 -18.29
CA ASN A 300 18.55 -7.97 -17.48
C ASN A 300 19.07 -6.83 -18.39
N PRO A 301 18.96 -5.56 -17.95
CA PRO A 301 19.47 -4.40 -18.67
C PRO A 301 21.00 -4.39 -18.85
#